data_AF-A0AAD8F2C2-F1
#
_entry.id   AF-A0AAD8F2C2-F1
#
_cell.length_a   1.000
_cell.length_b   1.000
_cell.length_c   1.000
_cell.angle_alpha   90.00
_cell.angle_beta   90.00
_cell.angle_gamma   90.00
#
_symmetry.space_group_name_H-M   'P 1'
#
loop_
_entity.id
_entity.type
_entity.pdbx_description
1 polymer ?
#
loop_
_entity_poly.entity_id
_entity_poly.type
_entity_poly.pdbx_seq_one_letter_code
_entity_poly.pdbx_strand_id
1 'polypeptide(L)'
;IYKNGKASHFVNADDPSNSNWMRFVNCSRSEDEQSVQAYQHRGHIYFIAHKAIQPNTEILVYYGDSYAKLLGIPLQKSEQSKKKQADNQKGNN
;
A
#
# COMPACT_ATOMS: atom_id res chain seq x y z
N ILE A 1 2.44 10.66 5.94
CA ILE A 1 3.90 10.82 5.72
C ILE A 1 4.65 10.65 7.04
N TYR A 2 5.65 9.77 7.07
CA TYR A 2 6.53 9.57 8.21
C TYR A 2 7.89 10.25 7.98
N LYS A 3 8.42 10.95 8.98
CA LYS A 3 9.79 11.48 9.00
C LYS A 3 10.45 11.05 10.32
N ASN A 4 11.67 10.53 10.26
CA ASN A 4 12.41 10.05 11.45
C ASN A 4 11.59 9.08 12.32
N GLY A 5 10.86 8.15 11.68
CA GLY A 5 10.02 7.16 12.37
C GLY A 5 8.72 7.71 12.99
N LYS A 6 8.42 9.00 12.86
CA LYS A 6 7.22 9.63 13.43
C LYS A 6 6.29 10.13 12.33
N ALA A 7 4.98 10.06 12.57
CA ALA A 7 3.99 10.68 11.70
C ALA A 7 4.25 12.20 11.65
N SER A 8 4.36 12.74 10.43
CA SER A 8 4.66 14.16 10.20
C SER A 8 3.43 14.94 9.73
N HIS A 9 2.73 14.43 8.72
CA HIS A 9 1.53 15.07 8.15
C HIS A 9 0.79 14.08 7.24
N PHE A 10 -0.42 14.46 6.82
CA PHE A 10 -1.24 13.73 5.85
C PHE A 10 -1.11 14.33 4.46
N VAL A 11 -1.30 13.50 3.43
CA VAL A 11 -1.50 13.96 2.06
C VAL A 11 -3.00 13.98 1.83
N ASN A 12 -3.58 15.16 1.60
CA ASN A 12 -4.99 15.30 1.26
C ASN A 12 -5.11 15.50 -0.25
N ALA A 13 -5.96 14.69 -0.90
CA ALA A 13 -6.22 14.76 -2.33
C ALA A 13 -7.70 15.10 -2.66
N ASP A 14 -8.45 15.61 -1.68
CA ASP A 14 -9.87 15.94 -1.84
C ASP A 14 -10.10 17.02 -2.91
N ASP A 15 -9.28 18.09 -2.91
CA ASP A 15 -9.37 19.18 -3.89
C ASP A 15 -8.84 18.75 -5.27
N PRO A 16 -9.69 18.66 -6.31
CA PRO A 16 -9.29 18.26 -7.65
C PRO A 16 -8.33 19.25 -8.32
N SER A 17 -8.32 20.52 -7.91
CA SER A 17 -7.42 21.54 -8.47
C SER A 17 -6.00 21.45 -7.90
N ASN A 18 -5.84 20.82 -6.73
CA ASN A 18 -4.58 20.66 -6.01
C ASN A 18 -4.18 19.19 -5.83
N SER A 19 -4.64 18.31 -6.71
CA SER A 19 -4.33 16.88 -6.69
C SER A 19 -4.06 16.34 -8.09
N ASN A 20 -3.62 15.09 -8.17
CA ASN A 20 -3.29 14.44 -9.43
C ASN A 20 -4.14 13.18 -9.65
N TRP A 21 -3.90 12.48 -10.76
CA TRP A 21 -4.63 11.28 -11.17
C TRP A 21 -4.63 10.15 -10.12
N MET A 22 -3.65 10.09 -9.22
CA MET A 22 -3.54 9.02 -8.23
C MET A 22 -4.72 9.01 -7.24
N ARG A 23 -5.44 10.13 -7.07
CA ARG A 23 -6.65 10.21 -6.24
C ARG A 23 -7.79 9.31 -6.71
N PHE A 24 -7.77 8.92 -7.99
CA PHE A 24 -8.84 8.10 -8.60
C PHE A 24 -8.54 6.60 -8.56
N VAL A 25 -7.35 6.20 -8.09
CA VAL A 25 -6.97 4.78 -8.01
C VAL A 25 -7.66 4.12 -6.82
N ASN A 26 -8.41 3.05 -7.08
CA ASN A 26 -9.15 2.33 -6.05
C ASN A 26 -8.25 1.40 -5.22
N CYS A 27 -8.70 1.11 -3.99
CA CYS A 27 -8.03 0.13 -3.12
C CYS A 27 -8.25 -1.29 -3.63
N SER A 28 -7.19 -2.11 -3.66
CA SER A 28 -7.34 -3.55 -3.81
C SER A 28 -7.95 -4.19 -2.55
N ARG A 29 -8.80 -5.19 -2.74
CA ARG A 29 -9.48 -6.00 -1.72
C ARG A 29 -8.73 -7.31 -1.42
N SER A 30 -7.87 -7.75 -2.32
CA SER A 30 -7.00 -8.92 -2.18
C SER A 30 -5.65 -8.69 -2.85
N GLU A 31 -4.66 -9.53 -2.52
CA GLU A 31 -3.34 -9.49 -3.19
C GLU A 31 -3.43 -9.87 -4.67
N ASP A 32 -4.38 -10.73 -5.04
CA ASP A 32 -4.53 -11.22 -6.42
C ASP A 32 -4.90 -10.10 -7.40
N GLU A 33 -5.77 -9.17 -6.98
CA GLU A 33 -6.19 -8.03 -7.82
C GLU A 33 -5.25 -6.82 -7.72
N GLN A 34 -4.40 -6.76 -6.68
CA GLN A 34 -3.46 -5.64 -6.47
C GLN A 34 -2.48 -5.53 -7.64
N SER A 35 -2.39 -4.37 -8.29
CA SER A 35 -1.42 -4.12 -9.37
C SER A 35 -0.29 -3.17 -8.98
N VAL A 36 -0.53 -2.29 -8.00
CA VAL A 36 0.48 -1.35 -7.48
C VAL A 36 0.54 -1.35 -5.95
N GLN A 37 1.68 -0.96 -5.39
CA GLN A 37 1.86 -0.75 -3.95
C GLN A 37 2.19 0.72 -3.67
N ALA A 38 1.63 1.27 -2.60
CA ALA A 38 2.04 2.59 -2.11
C ALA A 38 3.40 2.52 -1.41
N TYR A 39 4.32 3.38 -1.84
CA TYR A 39 5.67 3.47 -1.27
C TYR A 39 6.01 4.92 -0.95
N GLN A 40 6.50 5.16 0.27
CA GLN A 40 6.96 6.48 0.68
C GLN A 40 8.45 6.63 0.40
N HIS A 41 8.84 7.66 -0.36
CA HIS A 41 10.24 8.02 -0.61
C HIS A 41 10.44 9.52 -0.53
N ARG A 42 11.46 9.96 0.24
CA ARG A 42 11.85 11.39 0.37
C ARG A 42 10.66 12.34 0.59
N GLY A 43 9.72 11.95 1.47
CA GLY A 43 8.56 12.76 1.83
C GLY A 43 7.38 12.71 0.83
N HIS A 44 7.47 11.93 -0.24
CA HIS A 44 6.41 11.78 -1.24
C HIS A 44 5.87 10.34 -1.27
N ILE A 45 4.65 10.17 -1.79
CA ILE A 45 4.02 8.86 -2.02
C ILE A 45 4.09 8.52 -3.50
N TYR A 46 4.51 7.30 -3.80
CA TYR A 46 4.59 6.75 -5.15
C TYR A 46 3.78 5.46 -5.22
N PHE A 47 3.21 5.17 -6.39
CA PHE A 47 2.67 3.85 -6.70
C PHE A 47 3.67 3.10 -7.56
N ILE A 48 4.10 1.94 -7.07
CA ILE A 48 5.05 1.08 -7.76
C ILE A 48 4.32 -0.16 -8.23
N ALA A 49 4.36 -0.42 -9.54
CA ALA A 49 3.88 -1.68 -10.11
C ALA A 49 4.90 -2.79 -9.80
N HIS A 50 4.43 -3.87 -9.18
CA HIS A 50 5.24 -5.07 -8.90
C HIS A 50 4.91 -6.23 -9.85
N LYS A 51 3.92 -6.05 -10.73
CA LYS A 51 3.53 -6.97 -11.78
C LYS A 51 3.16 -6.20 -13.06
N ALA A 52 3.18 -6.88 -14.20
CA ALA A 52 2.74 -6.28 -15.46
C ALA A 52 1.25 -5.93 -15.38
N ILE A 53 0.90 -4.71 -15.77
CA ILE A 53 -0.48 -4.22 -15.84
C ILE A 53 -0.93 -4.35 -17.30
N GLN A 54 -1.88 -5.24 -17.56
CA GLN A 54 -2.37 -5.46 -18.91
C GLN A 54 -3.20 -4.26 -19.39
N PRO A 55 -3.24 -3.97 -20.70
CA PRO A 55 -4.13 -2.96 -21.24
C PRO A 55 -5.58 -3.19 -20.81
N ASN A 56 -6.33 -2.11 -20.58
CA ASN A 56 -7.74 -2.14 -20.15
C ASN A 56 -7.99 -2.84 -18.80
N THR A 57 -6.98 -2.95 -17.94
CA THR A 57 -7.15 -3.42 -16.56
C THR A 57 -7.11 -2.26 -15.57
N GLU A 58 -7.88 -2.39 -14.48
CA GLU A 58 -7.92 -1.38 -13.43
C GLU A 58 -6.60 -1.36 -12.63
N ILE A 59 -6.11 -0.16 -12.34
CA ILE A 59 -5.01 0.02 -11.40
C ILE A 59 -5.59 -0.03 -9.99
N LEU A 60 -5.14 -0.98 -9.18
CA LEU A 60 -5.60 -1.20 -7.82
C LEU A 60 -4.42 -1.18 -6.86
N VAL A 61 -4.52 -0.33 -5.83
CA VAL A 61 -3.45 -0.07 -4.87
C VAL A 61 -3.70 -0.72 -3.51
N TYR A 62 -2.63 -1.29 -2.94
CA TYR A 62 -2.59 -1.62 -1.51
C TYR A 62 -1.72 -0.61 -0.76
N TYR A 63 -2.29 -0.01 0.28
CA TYR A 63 -1.63 1.00 1.12
C TYR A 63 -0.88 0.41 2.33
N GLY A 64 -0.94 -0.92 2.52
CA GLY A 64 -0.29 -1.63 3.61
C GLY A 64 -1.19 -1.84 4.84
N ASP A 65 -0.78 -2.79 5.69
CA ASP A 65 -1.59 -3.27 6.82
C ASP A 65 -1.94 -2.18 7.83
N SER A 66 -1.03 -1.24 8.06
CA SER A 66 -1.25 -0.13 8.98
C SER A 66 -2.35 0.82 8.50
N TYR A 67 -2.43 1.05 7.19
CA TYR A 67 -3.46 1.89 6.58
C TYR A 67 -4.78 1.14 6.44
N ALA A 68 -4.75 -0.14 6.07
CA ALA A 68 -5.93 -1.00 6.05
C ALA A 68 -6.60 -1.08 7.44
N LYS A 69 -5.81 -1.19 8.53
CA LYS A 69 -6.33 -1.09 9.90
C LYS A 69 -7.00 0.26 10.19
N LEU A 70 -6.38 1.37 9.76
CA LEU A 70 -6.94 2.70 9.95
C LEU A 70 -8.29 2.88 9.24
N LEU A 71 -8.47 2.24 8.08
CA LEU A 71 -9.70 2.29 7.29
C LEU A 71 -10.71 1.19 7.62
N GLY A 72 -10.42 0.33 8.61
CA GLY A 72 -11.30 -0.80 8.96
C GLY A 72 -11.40 -1.87 7.87
N ILE A 73 -10.46 -1.91 6.94
CA ILE A 73 -10.41 -2.93 5.88
C ILE A 73 -9.93 -4.25 6.51
N PRO A 74 -10.69 -5.36 6.38
CA PRO A 74 -10.26 -6.65 6.90
C PRO A 74 -8.96 -7.10 6.26
N LEU A 75 -7.91 -7.28 7.06
CA LEU A 75 -6.65 -7.85 6.60
C LEU A 75 -6.86 -9.32 6.28
N GLN A 76 -6.95 -9.68 5.00
CA GLN A 76 -6.81 -11.08 4.60
C GLN A 76 -5.35 -11.47 4.78
N LYS A 77 -5.07 -12.40 5.71
CA LYS A 77 -3.71 -12.92 5.90
C LYS A 77 -3.30 -13.70 4.66
N SER A 78 -2.44 -13.13 3.83
CA SER A 78 -1.80 -13.86 2.74
C SER A 78 -0.81 -14.91 3.24
N GLU A 79 -0.59 -15.94 2.43
CA GLU A 79 0.37 -17.01 2.76
C GLU A 79 1.82 -16.50 2.80
N GLN A 80 2.16 -15.42 2.07
CA GLN A 80 3.44 -14.72 2.20
C GLN A 80 3.67 -14.19 3.63
N SER A 81 2.62 -13.73 4.31
CA SER A 81 2.69 -13.23 5.68
C SER A 81 2.99 -14.33 6.70
N LYS A 82 2.62 -15.59 6.39
CA LYS A 82 2.98 -16.77 7.20
C LYS A 82 4.47 -17.11 7.07
N LYS A 83 5.05 -16.98 5.88
CA LYS A 83 6.48 -17.27 5.64
C LYS A 83 7.40 -16.27 6.35
N LYS A 84 7.07 -14.97 6.34
CA LYS A 84 7.86 -13.95 7.08
C LYS A 84 7.81 -14.12 8.60
N GLN A 85 6.75 -14.70 9.16
CA GLN A 85 6.69 -15.02 10.60
C GLN A 85 7.50 -16.28 10.94
N ALA A 86 7.56 -17.26 10.04
CA ALA A 86 8.35 -18.49 10.22
C ALA A 86 9.86 -18.25 10.15
N ASP A 87 10.33 -17.35 9.27
CA ASP A 87 11.77 -17.01 9.19
C ASP A 87 12.25 -16.17 10.37
N ASN A 88 11.40 -15.33 10.96
CA ASN A 88 11.75 -14.53 12.14
C ASN A 88 11.81 -15.35 13.45
N GLN A 89 11.41 -16.62 13.44
CA GLN A 89 11.54 -17.55 14.56
C GLN A 89 12.78 -18.47 14.46
N LYS A 90 13.46 -18.52 13.31
CA LYS A 90 14.66 -19.37 13.12
C LYS A 90 15.99 -18.67 13.44
N GLY A 91 15.97 -17.37 13.76
CA GLY A 91 17.16 -16.58 14.11
C GLY A 91 17.49 -16.51 15.62
N ASN A 92 16.69 -17.16 16.48
CA ASN A 92 16.92 -17.22 17.93
C ASN A 92 17.14 -18.67 18.39
N ASN A 93 18.12 -19.36 17.81
CA ASN A 93 18.68 -20.58 18.41
C ASN A 93 20.18 -20.67 18.15
#